data_AF-A0A814FIT2-F1
#
_entry.id   AF-A0A814FIT2-F1
#
_cell.length_a   1.000
_cell.length_b   1.000
_cell.length_c   1.000
_cell.angle_alpha   90.00
_cell.angle_beta   90.00
_cell.angle_gamma   90.00
#
_symmetry.space_group_name_H-M   'P 1'
#
loop_
_entity.id
_entity.type
_entity.pdbx_description
1 polymer ?
#
loop_
_entity_poly.entity_id
_entity_poly.type
_entity_poly.pdbx_seq_one_letter_code
_entity_poly.pdbx_strand_id
1 'polypeptide(L)'
;MFGAVDYQINQAVKNLKPPDIPLCADVQTMMKIAYIYESTGTFNEALVKNHDIVGIFVEKNTLSILKEDLFKLFHQYEKPIALVGGELDNPQIIKDMIRYGADILFSDRPDVLRQTLDSVAQEKK
;
A
#
# COMPACT_ATOMS: atom_id res chain seq x y z
N MET A 1 -6.74 -13.00 -3.06
CA MET A 1 -5.75 -13.38 -2.03
C MET A 1 -4.37 -13.09 -2.61
N PHE A 2 -3.79 -11.94 -2.31
CA PHE A 2 -2.40 -11.65 -2.67
C PHE A 2 -1.57 -11.72 -1.40
N GLY A 3 -0.58 -12.60 -1.45
CA GLY A 3 0.42 -12.77 -0.41
C GLY A 3 1.71 -12.15 -0.88
N ALA A 4 2.42 -11.55 0.06
CA ALA A 4 3.78 -11.12 -0.17
C ALA A 4 4.66 -11.77 0.88
N VAL A 5 5.97 -11.71 0.66
CA VAL A 5 6.88 -12.64 1.32
C VAL A 5 8.11 -11.89 1.76
N ASP A 6 8.37 -11.93 3.06
CA ASP A 6 9.54 -11.33 3.68
C ASP A 6 10.83 -11.78 2.98
N TYR A 7 11.68 -10.80 2.65
CA TYR A 7 12.94 -10.99 1.93
C TYR A 7 13.92 -11.94 2.64
N GLN A 8 13.96 -11.90 3.97
CA GLN A 8 14.85 -12.72 4.77
C GLN A 8 14.33 -14.15 4.91
N ILE A 9 13.01 -14.34 4.96
CA ILE A 9 12.40 -15.63 5.31
C ILE A 9 12.27 -16.56 4.10
N ASN A 10 12.20 -16.05 2.86
CA ASN A 10 11.79 -16.89 1.73
C ASN A 10 12.61 -16.67 0.44
N GLN A 11 13.93 -16.79 0.59
CA GLN A 11 14.90 -16.78 -0.52
C GLN A 11 14.53 -17.74 -1.66
N ALA A 12 13.91 -18.89 -1.32
CA ALA A 12 13.41 -19.84 -2.31
C ALA A 12 12.38 -19.23 -3.27
N VAL A 13 11.45 -18.41 -2.75
CA VAL A 13 10.48 -17.74 -3.62
C VAL A 13 11.20 -16.67 -4.45
N LYS A 14 12.15 -15.93 -3.88
CA LYS A 14 12.90 -14.89 -4.61
C LYS A 14 13.66 -15.46 -5.81
N ASN A 15 14.25 -16.65 -5.67
CA ASN A 15 14.94 -17.35 -6.76
C ASN A 15 14.00 -17.83 -7.88
N LEU A 16 12.70 -17.97 -7.60
CA LEU A 16 11.70 -18.44 -8.57
C LEU A 16 11.03 -17.31 -9.36
N LYS A 17 11.13 -16.05 -8.90
CA LYS A 17 10.53 -14.89 -9.57
C LYS A 17 11.58 -14.16 -10.41
N PRO A 18 11.20 -13.62 -11.58
CA PRO A 18 12.03 -12.66 -12.29
C PRO A 18 12.46 -11.50 -11.36
N PRO A 19 13.70 -10.97 -11.52
CA PRO A 19 14.21 -9.88 -10.68
C PRO A 19 13.31 -8.63 -10.64
N ASP A 20 12.56 -8.41 -11.72
CA ASP A 20 11.71 -7.24 -11.92
C ASP A 20 10.34 -7.35 -11.24
N ILE A 21 10.02 -8.48 -10.60
CA ILE A 21 8.76 -8.65 -9.87
C ILE A 21 8.98 -8.27 -8.38
N PRO A 22 8.45 -7.12 -7.94
CA PRO A 22 8.67 -6.63 -6.59
C PRO A 22 8.02 -7.50 -5.51
N LEU A 23 8.66 -7.58 -4.35
CA LEU A 23 8.07 -8.14 -3.13
C LEU A 23 7.26 -7.08 -2.39
N CYS A 24 5.96 -7.31 -2.31
CA CYS A 24 5.09 -6.54 -1.44
C CYS A 24 5.27 -6.96 0.04
N ALA A 25 4.64 -6.25 0.98
CA ALA A 25 4.56 -6.66 2.39
C ALA A 25 3.39 -7.66 2.60
N ASP A 26 3.55 -8.61 3.54
CA ASP A 26 2.48 -9.55 3.90
C ASP A 26 1.53 -8.95 4.95
N VAL A 27 0.30 -9.48 5.02
CA VAL A 27 -0.76 -9.00 5.94
C VAL A 27 -0.28 -8.86 7.39
N GLN A 28 0.52 -9.79 7.90
CA GLN A 28 0.99 -9.73 9.29
C GLN A 28 2.00 -8.61 9.48
N THR A 29 2.95 -8.47 8.56
CA THR A 29 3.93 -7.37 8.55
C THR A 29 3.23 -6.02 8.45
N MET A 30 2.20 -5.94 7.61
CA MET A 30 1.38 -4.75 7.43
C MET A 30 0.60 -4.36 8.69
N MET A 31 -0.05 -5.32 9.36
CA MET A 31 -0.75 -5.07 10.62
C MET A 31 0.20 -4.61 11.73
N LYS A 32 1.44 -5.13 11.76
CA LYS A 32 2.47 -4.69 12.72
C LYS A 32 2.93 -3.26 12.43
N ILE A 33 3.19 -2.94 11.16
CA ILE A 33 3.54 -1.59 10.67
C ILE A 33 2.47 -0.57 11.08
N ALA A 34 1.21 -0.87 10.76
CA ALA A 34 0.04 -0.09 11.11
C ALA A 34 -0.08 0.16 12.63
N TYR A 35 -0.07 -0.90 13.42
CA TYR A 35 -0.23 -0.83 14.87
C TYR A 35 0.88 -0.04 15.56
N ILE A 36 2.14 -0.26 15.16
CA ILE A 36 3.29 0.47 15.73
C ILE A 36 3.18 1.96 15.42
N TYR A 37 2.82 2.33 14.19
CA TYR A 37 2.67 3.75 13.85
C TYR A 37 1.51 4.41 14.59
N GLU A 38 0.36 3.75 14.69
CA GLU A 38 -0.79 4.29 15.43
C GLU A 38 -0.46 4.50 16.91
N SER A 39 0.26 3.55 17.52
CA SER A 39 0.58 3.59 18.95
C SER A 39 1.77 4.50 19.29
N THR A 40 2.71 4.71 18.38
CA THR A 40 3.99 5.41 18.69
C THR A 40 4.25 6.63 17.82
N GLY A 41 3.54 6.80 16.71
CA GLY A 41 3.88 7.79 15.67
C GLY A 41 5.18 7.51 14.93
N THR A 42 5.83 6.36 15.16
CA THR A 42 7.13 6.00 14.59
C THR A 42 7.05 4.72 13.79
N PHE A 43 7.98 4.56 12.83
CA PHE A 43 8.12 3.34 12.04
C PHE A 43 9.41 2.62 12.37
N ASN A 44 9.35 1.29 12.29
CA ASN A 44 10.55 0.48 12.23
C ASN A 44 11.12 0.51 10.80
N GLU A 45 12.08 1.42 10.56
CA GLU A 45 12.73 1.59 9.25
C GLU A 45 13.33 0.29 8.69
N ALA A 46 13.88 -0.57 9.55
CA ALA A 46 14.49 -1.82 9.12
C ALA A 46 13.47 -2.74 8.45
N LEU A 47 12.21 -2.71 8.91
CA LEU A 47 11.13 -3.50 8.35
C LEU A 47 10.72 -3.00 6.97
N VAL A 48 10.65 -1.68 6.77
CA VAL A 48 10.33 -1.05 5.47
C VAL A 48 11.45 -1.27 4.46
N LYS A 49 12.71 -1.15 4.88
CA LYS A 49 13.89 -1.33 3.99
C LYS A 49 13.97 -2.73 3.36
N ASN A 50 13.46 -3.75 4.07
CA ASN A 50 13.50 -5.14 3.62
C ASN A 50 12.42 -5.52 2.60
N HIS A 51 11.56 -4.57 2.18
CA HIS A 51 10.50 -4.82 1.21
C HIS A 51 10.67 -3.91 -0.03
N ASP A 52 10.29 -4.41 -1.20
CA ASP A 52 10.39 -3.64 -2.45
C ASP A 52 9.19 -2.70 -2.58
N ILE A 53 8.00 -3.15 -2.16
CA ILE A 53 6.74 -2.39 -2.10
C ILE A 53 6.10 -2.58 -0.72
N VAL A 54 5.44 -1.55 -0.21
CA VAL A 54 4.60 -1.63 0.99
C VAL A 54 3.15 -1.87 0.59
N GLY A 55 2.58 -3.01 0.99
CA GLY A 55 1.16 -3.31 0.81
C GLY A 55 0.32 -2.74 1.95
N ILE A 56 -0.89 -2.25 1.70
CA ILE A 56 -1.87 -1.89 2.74
C ILE A 56 -3.26 -2.42 2.39
N PHE A 57 -3.89 -3.13 3.34
CA PHE A 57 -5.31 -3.47 3.22
C PHE A 57 -6.13 -2.26 3.64
N VAL A 58 -6.99 -1.78 2.76
CA VAL A 58 -7.90 -0.64 2.97
C VAL A 58 -9.24 -1.21 3.40
N GLU A 59 -9.41 -1.28 4.71
CA GLU A 59 -10.57 -1.81 5.41
C GLU A 59 -11.01 -0.77 6.45
N LYS A 60 -12.22 -0.89 7.00
CA LYS A 60 -12.75 0.08 7.97
C LYS A 60 -11.82 0.36 9.16
N ASN A 61 -11.12 -0.66 9.62
CA ASN A 61 -10.21 -0.59 10.75
C ASN A 61 -8.82 -0.02 10.40
N THR A 62 -8.44 0.00 9.13
CA THR A 62 -7.14 0.54 8.66
C THR A 62 -7.28 1.89 7.97
N LEU A 63 -8.49 2.33 7.62
CA LEU A 63 -8.70 3.65 7.03
C LEU A 63 -8.23 4.80 7.92
N SER A 64 -8.42 4.70 9.24
CA SER A 64 -8.07 5.77 10.19
C SER A 64 -6.57 6.08 10.26
N ILE A 65 -5.73 5.09 9.93
CA ILE A 65 -4.27 5.21 9.95
C ILE A 65 -3.70 5.64 8.59
N LEU A 66 -4.46 5.47 7.50
CA LEU A 66 -4.08 5.83 6.14
C LEU A 66 -4.20 7.35 5.93
N LYS A 67 -3.18 8.08 6.37
CA LYS A 67 -3.08 9.54 6.24
C LYS A 67 -1.90 9.93 5.37
N GLU A 68 -1.95 11.11 4.75
CA GLU A 68 -0.89 11.63 3.86
C GLU A 68 0.53 11.51 4.44
N ASP A 69 0.72 11.75 5.74
CA ASP A 69 2.04 11.66 6.40
C ASP A 69 2.63 10.24 6.37
N LEU A 70 1.78 9.22 6.41
CA LEU A 70 2.19 7.82 6.29
C LEU A 70 2.77 7.55 4.89
N PHE A 71 2.12 8.08 3.85
CA PHE A 71 2.55 7.90 2.46
C PHE A 71 3.85 8.66 2.18
N LYS A 72 3.93 9.92 2.61
CA LYS A 72 5.16 10.73 2.53
C LYS A 72 6.36 10.01 3.14
N LEU A 73 6.15 9.34 4.27
CA LEU A 73 7.21 8.60 4.92
C LEU A 73 7.68 7.41 4.08
N PHE A 74 6.78 6.60 3.50
CA PHE A 74 7.21 5.49 2.64
C PHE A 74 7.93 5.99 1.39
N HIS A 75 7.47 7.11 0.82
CA HIS A 75 8.14 7.76 -0.31
C HIS A 75 9.52 8.33 0.06
N GLN A 76 9.74 8.80 1.31
CA GLN A 76 11.06 9.18 1.81
C GLN A 76 12.06 8.01 1.76
N TYR A 77 11.58 6.77 1.86
CA TYR A 77 12.38 5.55 1.73
C TYR A 77 12.36 4.96 0.32
N GLU A 78 11.87 5.70 -0.67
CA GLU A 78 11.74 5.27 -2.06
C GLU A 78 10.95 3.96 -2.20
N LYS A 79 9.97 3.75 -1.32
CA LYS A 79 9.11 2.56 -1.33
C LYS A 79 7.77 2.88 -1.98
N PRO A 80 7.38 2.20 -3.07
CA PRO A 80 6.04 2.31 -3.62
C PRO A 80 5.02 1.73 -2.65
N ILE A 81 3.81 2.25 -2.70
CA ILE A 81 2.70 1.85 -1.84
C ILE A 81 1.61 1.21 -2.70
N ALA A 82 1.27 -0.02 -2.38
CA ALA A 82 0.20 -0.78 -2.99
C ALA A 82 -1.00 -0.90 -2.05
N LEU A 83 -2.18 -0.52 -2.50
CA LEU A 83 -3.41 -0.62 -1.71
C LEU A 83 -4.36 -1.66 -2.30
N VAL A 84 -5.01 -2.42 -1.44
CA VAL A 84 -6.03 -3.43 -1.78
C VAL A 84 -7.08 -3.45 -0.69
N GLY A 85 -8.36 -3.77 -0.95
CA GLY A 85 -9.33 -3.98 0.13
C GLY A 85 -10.74 -3.52 -0.23
N GLY A 86 -11.71 -3.91 0.60
CA GLY A 86 -13.13 -3.69 0.31
C GLY A 86 -13.56 -2.22 0.26
N GLU A 87 -12.79 -1.33 0.89
CA GLU A 87 -13.09 0.11 0.91
C GLU A 87 -12.61 0.82 -0.38
N LEU A 88 -11.80 0.15 -1.23
CA LEU A 88 -11.39 0.65 -2.56
C LEU A 88 -12.46 0.49 -3.64
N ASP A 89 -13.71 0.27 -3.25
CA ASP A 89 -14.88 0.40 -4.11
C ASP A 89 -15.61 1.74 -3.91
N ASN A 90 -15.18 2.54 -2.92
CA ASN A 90 -15.72 3.87 -2.66
C ASN A 90 -14.90 4.93 -3.41
N PRO A 91 -15.47 5.67 -4.37
CA PRO A 91 -14.77 6.70 -5.12
C PRO A 91 -14.08 7.75 -4.24
N GLN A 92 -14.70 8.16 -3.12
CA GLN A 92 -14.10 9.17 -2.26
C GLN A 92 -12.84 8.66 -1.58
N ILE A 93 -12.86 7.42 -1.08
CA ILE A 93 -11.69 6.78 -0.49
C ILE A 93 -10.59 6.61 -1.54
N ILE A 94 -10.93 6.15 -2.75
CA ILE A 94 -9.97 6.05 -3.86
C ILE A 94 -9.33 7.42 -4.15
N LYS A 95 -10.12 8.49 -4.23
CA LYS A 95 -9.60 9.86 -4.42
C LYS A 95 -8.64 10.27 -3.32
N ASP A 96 -9.00 10.02 -2.07
CA ASP A 96 -8.16 10.36 -0.92
C ASP A 96 -6.85 9.58 -0.94
N MET A 97 -6.89 8.27 -1.25
CA MET A 97 -5.69 7.46 -1.40
C MET A 97 -4.77 7.94 -2.54
N ILE A 98 -5.34 8.34 -3.68
CA ILE A 98 -4.57 8.94 -4.79
C ILE A 98 -3.93 10.26 -4.36
N ARG A 99 -4.67 11.11 -3.63
CA ARG A 99 -4.17 12.39 -3.10
C ARG A 99 -3.05 12.19 -2.09
N TYR A 100 -3.13 11.16 -1.26
CA TYR A 100 -2.09 10.83 -0.29
C TYR A 100 -0.83 10.28 -0.94
N GLY A 101 -0.93 9.73 -2.16
CA GLY A 101 0.22 9.24 -2.93
C GLY A 101 0.26 7.73 -3.08
N ALA A 102 -0.89 7.05 -3.13
CA ALA A 102 -0.92 5.65 -3.51
C ALA A 102 -0.32 5.43 -4.92
N ASP A 103 0.63 4.50 -5.04
CA ASP A 103 1.30 4.21 -6.31
C ASP A 103 0.56 3.13 -7.10
N ILE A 104 -0.02 2.16 -6.39
CA ILE A 104 -0.71 1.01 -6.99
C ILE A 104 -2.03 0.79 -6.25
N LEU A 105 -3.13 0.66 -7.00
CA LEU A 105 -4.46 0.37 -6.48
C LEU A 105 -4.97 -0.94 -7.07
N PHE A 106 -5.34 -1.88 -6.21
CA PHE A 106 -6.02 -3.12 -6.56
C PHE A 106 -7.50 -3.01 -6.16
N SER A 107 -8.40 -3.17 -7.13
CA SER A 107 -9.85 -3.11 -6.89
C SER A 107 -10.56 -4.22 -7.68
N ASP A 108 -11.57 -4.81 -7.05
CA ASP A 108 -12.49 -5.75 -7.69
C ASP A 108 -13.58 -5.02 -8.50
N ARG A 109 -13.62 -3.68 -8.44
CA ARG A 109 -14.49 -2.77 -9.20
C ARG A 109 -13.67 -1.87 -10.13
N PRO A 110 -13.04 -2.44 -11.18
CA PRO A 110 -12.19 -1.67 -12.11
C PRO A 110 -12.97 -0.58 -12.85
N ASP A 111 -14.29 -0.72 -13.02
CA ASP A 111 -15.18 0.30 -13.56
C ASP A 111 -15.21 1.56 -12.69
N VAL A 112 -15.39 1.39 -11.38
CA VAL A 112 -15.44 2.48 -10.40
C VAL A 112 -14.07 3.13 -10.26
N LEU A 113 -13.02 2.32 -10.16
CA LEU A 113 -11.64 2.80 -10.10
C LEU A 113 -11.31 3.65 -11.33
N ARG A 114 -11.65 3.17 -12.53
CA ARG A 114 -11.36 3.90 -13.76
C ARG A 114 -12.07 5.24 -13.84
N GLN A 115 -13.37 5.27 -13.54
CA GLN A 115 -14.15 6.52 -13.51
C GLN A 115 -13.57 7.51 -12.50
N THR A 116 -13.14 7.01 -11.34
CA THR A 116 -12.55 7.84 -10.30
C THR A 116 -11.21 8.43 -10.74
N LEU A 117 -10.34 7.64 -11.38
CA LEU A 117 -9.08 8.10 -11.94
C LEU A 117 -9.29 9.18 -13.01
N ASP A 118 -10.25 8.98 -13.92
CA ASP A 118 -10.58 9.95 -14.96
C ASP A 118 -11.09 11.27 -14.34
N SER A 119 -11.91 11.21 -13.28
CA SER A 119 -12.36 12.38 -12.52
C SER A 119 -11.19 13.13 -11.87
N VAL A 120 -10.25 12.44 -11.22
CA VAL A 120 -9.08 13.06 -10.60
C VAL A 120 -8.17 13.71 -11.65
N ALA A 121 -8.01 13.08 -12.81
CA ALA A 121 -7.21 13.63 -13.91
C ALA A 121 -7.80 14.94 -14.48
N GLN A 122 -9.13 15.07 -14.46
CA GLN A 122 -9.81 16.30 -14.85
C GLN A 122 -9.67 17.42 -13.80
N GLU A 123 -9.67 17.09 -12.50
CA GLU A 123 -9.45 18.07 -11.41
C GLU A 123 -8.05 18.72 -11.45
N LYS A 124 -7.06 18.07 -12.08
CA LYS A 124 -5.68 18.55 -12.20
C LYS A 124 -5.41 19.42 -13.44
N LYS A 125 -6.39 19.59 -14.33
CA LYS A 125 -6.30 20.44 -15.53
C LYS A 125 -6.86 21.83 -15.26
#